data_AF-A0A535R1K8-F1
#
_entry.id   AF-A0A535R1K8-F1
#
_cell.length_a   1.000
_cell.length_b   1.000
_cell.length_c   1.000
_cell.angle_alpha   90.00
_cell.angle_beta   90.00
_cell.angle_gamma   90.00
#
_symmetry.space_group_name_H-M   'P 1'
#
loop_
_entity.id
_entity.type
_entity.pdbx_description
1 polymer ?
#
loop_
_entity_poly.entity_id
_entity_poly.type
_entity_poly.pdbx_seq_one_letter_code
_entity_poly.pdbx_strand_id
1 'polypeptide(L)'
;AMLRKSPAQGMEKKTVITWRTLASITFIQLIVAIYGGYFGGGIGIMILASLGVMGMDNIHEMNGLKTVLQSLINGVAVITFIIASAVVWLPAMVMIVGAIVGGFGGAYVARRLDARLIRGFVILVGVSMTIYFFLRSIGKL
;
A
#
# COMPACT_ATOMS: atom_id res chain seq x y z
N ALA A 1 50.31 -12.54 16.96
CA ALA A 1 48.96 -12.28 17.52
C ALA A 1 48.10 -11.67 16.39
N MET A 2 47.43 -12.41 15.51
CA MET A 2 46.38 -13.43 15.75
C MET A 2 45.22 -12.88 16.60
N LEU A 3 44.58 -11.80 16.14
CA LEU A 3 43.25 -11.42 16.60
C LEU A 3 42.21 -12.23 15.81
N ARG A 4 41.98 -13.43 16.34
CA ARG A 4 40.87 -14.36 16.09
C ARG A 4 39.58 -13.60 15.78
N LYS A 5 39.17 -13.57 14.51
CA LYS A 5 37.78 -13.30 14.14
C LYS A 5 36.91 -14.30 14.91
N SER A 6 36.10 -13.79 15.83
CA SER A 6 35.14 -14.59 16.59
C SER A 6 34.11 -15.17 15.60
N PRO A 7 33.92 -16.50 15.51
CA PRO A 7 33.05 -17.15 14.54
C PRO A 7 31.58 -17.07 14.96
N ALA A 8 31.03 -15.86 15.09
CA ALA A 8 29.64 -15.64 15.52
C ALA A 8 28.90 -14.55 14.72
N GLN A 9 29.40 -14.18 13.53
CA GLN A 9 28.69 -13.29 12.60
C GLN A 9 28.23 -14.09 11.38
N GLY A 10 26.92 -14.31 11.29
CA GLY A 10 26.30 -14.95 10.13
C GLY A 10 25.41 -16.14 10.45
N MET A 11 24.65 -16.12 11.55
CA MET A 11 23.40 -16.89 11.60
C MET A 11 22.41 -16.18 10.67
N GLU A 12 22.61 -16.31 9.36
CA GLU A 12 21.55 -16.09 8.38
C GLU A 12 20.40 -17.00 8.84
N LYS A 13 19.34 -16.42 9.42
CA LYS A 13 18.10 -17.16 9.68
C LYS A 13 17.62 -17.60 8.31
N LYS A 14 18.02 -18.81 7.91
CA LYS A 14 17.50 -19.45 6.72
C LYS A 14 16.04 -19.70 7.03
N THR A 15 15.16 -18.78 6.60
CA THR A 15 13.72 -18.94 6.71
C THR A 15 13.40 -20.24 6.01
N VAL A 16 13.18 -21.30 6.80
CA VAL A 16 12.77 -22.59 6.27
C VAL A 16 11.39 -22.35 5.70
N ILE A 17 11.34 -22.17 4.37
CA ILE A 17 10.11 -22.00 3.62
C ILE A 17 9.35 -23.31 3.74
N THR A 18 8.56 -23.39 4.79
CA THR A 18 7.68 -24.51 5.08
C THR A 18 6.40 -24.29 4.28
N TRP A 19 5.79 -25.35 3.76
CA TRP A 19 4.50 -25.29 3.07
C TRP A 19 3.44 -24.49 3.87
N ARG A 20 3.45 -24.65 5.20
CA ARG A 20 2.57 -23.90 6.11
C ARG A 20 2.80 -22.39 6.03
N THR A 21 4.06 -21.95 5.96
CA THR A 21 4.41 -20.53 5.84
C THR A 21 3.97 -19.98 4.48
N LEU A 22 4.19 -20.73 3.40
CA LEU A 22 3.71 -20.35 2.06
C LEU A 22 2.18 -20.23 2.01
N ALA A 23 1.47 -21.19 2.59
CA ALA A 23 0.02 -21.18 2.68
C ALA A 23 -0.47 -19.96 3.47
N SER A 24 0.13 -19.68 4.63
CA SER A 24 -0.20 -18.50 5.44
C SER A 24 0.06 -17.18 4.71
N ILE A 25 1.20 -17.04 4.04
CA ILE A 25 1.57 -15.84 3.27
C ILE A 25 0.56 -15.61 2.14
N THR A 26 0.24 -16.67 1.40
CA THR A 26 -0.71 -16.61 0.30
C THR A 26 -2.10 -16.26 0.79
N PHE A 27 -2.53 -16.83 1.91
CA PHE A 27 -3.84 -16.55 2.51
C PHE A 27 -3.97 -15.10 2.98
N ILE A 28 -2.94 -14.56 3.65
CA ILE A 28 -2.92 -13.15 4.05
C ILE A 28 -2.96 -12.25 2.80
N GLN A 29 -2.15 -12.57 1.79
CA GLN A 29 -2.12 -11.79 0.56
C GLN A 29 -3.44 -11.84 -0.22
N LEU A 30 -4.16 -12.97 -0.17
CA LEU A 30 -5.49 -13.11 -0.74
C LEU A 30 -6.49 -12.17 -0.06
N ILE A 31 -6.49 -12.11 1.27
CA ILE A 31 -7.36 -11.18 2.02
C ILE A 31 -7.03 -9.72 1.66
N VAL A 32 -5.74 -9.39 1.60
CA VAL A 32 -5.28 -8.04 1.21
C VAL A 32 -5.69 -7.72 -0.24
N ALA A 33 -5.65 -8.69 -1.15
CA ALA A 33 -6.06 -8.52 -2.54
C ALA A 33 -7.58 -8.31 -2.67
N ILE A 34 -8.40 -9.03 -1.92
CA ILE A 34 -9.86 -8.84 -1.88
C ILE A 34 -10.19 -7.43 -1.38
N TYR A 35 -9.59 -7.02 -0.25
CA TYR A 35 -9.72 -5.66 0.27
C TYR A 35 -9.28 -4.62 -0.77
N GLY A 36 -8.15 -4.89 -1.43
CA GLY A 36 -7.59 -4.03 -2.46
C GLY A 36 -8.48 -3.84 -3.69
N GLY A 37 -9.08 -4.91 -4.19
CA GLY A 37 -10.00 -4.86 -5.32
C GLY A 37 -11.32 -4.17 -5.00
N TYR A 38 -11.80 -4.28 -3.75
CA TYR A 38 -13.05 -3.65 -3.32
C TYR A 38 -12.89 -2.17 -2.94
N PHE A 39 -11.91 -1.84 -2.09
CA PHE A 39 -11.74 -0.49 -1.53
C PHE A 39 -10.69 0.34 -2.28
N GLY A 40 -9.59 -0.29 -2.73
CA GLY A 40 -8.45 0.36 -3.41
C GLY A 40 -7.58 1.27 -2.52
N GLY A 41 -8.20 2.09 -1.66
CA GLY A 41 -7.56 3.02 -0.75
C GLY A 41 -6.82 2.35 0.41
N GLY A 42 -5.61 2.83 0.72
CA GLY A 42 -4.83 2.35 1.86
C GLY A 42 -4.25 0.94 1.71
N ILE A 43 -4.50 0.24 0.60
CA ILE A 43 -3.99 -1.12 0.34
C ILE A 43 -2.46 -1.21 0.48
N GLY A 44 -1.74 -0.16 0.11
CA GLY A 44 -0.29 -0.12 0.23
C GLY A 44 0.21 -0.28 1.66
N ILE A 45 -0.54 0.24 2.65
CA ILE A 45 -0.21 0.09 4.07
C ILE A 45 -0.51 -1.34 4.51
N MET A 46 -1.62 -1.93 4.05
CA MET A 46 -1.98 -3.33 4.32
C MET A 46 -0.92 -4.30 3.78
N ILE A 47 -0.39 -4.04 2.58
CA ILE A 47 0.72 -4.83 2.01
C ILE A 47 1.99 -4.64 2.84
N LEU A 48 2.37 -3.42 3.20
CA LEU A 48 3.57 -3.23 4.03
C LEU A 48 3.42 -3.87 5.42
N ALA A 49 2.23 -3.83 6.01
CA ALA A 49 1.93 -4.48 7.28
C ALA A 49 2.02 -6.01 7.16
N SER A 50 1.46 -6.60 6.10
CA SER A 50 1.55 -8.05 5.88
C SER A 50 3.00 -8.49 5.66
N LEU A 51 3.75 -7.74 4.86
CA LEU A 51 5.18 -7.96 4.61
C LEU A 51 6.04 -7.82 5.87
N GLY A 52 5.73 -6.87 6.76
CA GLY A 52 6.39 -6.72 8.04
C GLY A 52 6.11 -7.90 8.99
N VAL A 53 4.86 -8.39 9.03
CA VAL A 53 4.50 -9.60 9.79
C VAL A 53 5.23 -10.85 9.26
N MET A 54 5.58 -10.87 7.97
CA MET A 54 6.37 -11.96 7.36
C MET A 54 7.86 -11.88 7.68
N GLY A 55 8.31 -10.87 8.42
CA GLY A 55 9.70 -10.71 8.84
C GLY A 55 10.60 -10.01 7.82
N MET A 56 10.04 -9.25 6.88
CA MET A 56 10.84 -8.35 6.06
C MET A 56 11.08 -7.03 6.79
N ASP A 57 12.35 -6.73 7.02
CA ASP A 57 12.78 -5.49 7.70
C ASP A 57 13.34 -4.44 6.74
N ASN A 58 13.69 -4.84 5.50
CA ASN A 58 14.24 -3.93 4.51
C ASN A 58 13.13 -3.12 3.80
N ILE A 59 12.99 -1.86 4.20
CA ILE A 59 11.95 -0.95 3.69
C ILE A 59 12.03 -0.71 2.16
N HIS A 60 13.21 -0.81 1.56
CA HIS A 60 13.38 -0.61 0.12
C HIS A 60 12.83 -1.81 -0.67
N GLU A 61 13.11 -3.03 -0.22
CA GLU A 61 12.57 -4.25 -0.79
C GLU A 61 11.05 -4.34 -0.60
N MET A 62 10.57 -4.03 0.61
CA MET A 62 9.14 -3.97 0.92
C MET A 62 8.39 -2.99 0.02
N ASN A 63 8.95 -1.80 -0.23
CA ASN A 63 8.32 -0.80 -1.10
C ASN A 63 8.30 -1.23 -2.57
N GLY A 64 9.34 -1.92 -3.04
CA GLY A 64 9.37 -2.54 -4.36
C GLY A 64 8.25 -3.57 -4.52
N LEU A 65 8.17 -4.52 -3.59
CA LEU A 65 7.16 -5.58 -3.62
C LEU A 65 5.74 -5.03 -3.45
N LYS A 66 5.54 -4.08 -2.53
CA LYS A 66 4.29 -3.33 -2.37
C LYS A 66 3.82 -2.75 -3.69
N THR A 67 4.71 -2.09 -4.43
CA THR A 67 4.35 -1.41 -5.67
C THR A 67 3.92 -2.41 -6.75
N VAL A 68 4.64 -3.52 -6.88
CA VAL A 68 4.28 -4.61 -7.81
C VAL A 68 2.93 -5.23 -7.44
N LEU A 69 2.76 -5.66 -6.19
CA LEU A 69 1.53 -6.28 -5.71
C LEU A 69 0.32 -5.34 -5.85
N GLN A 70 0.49 -4.07 -5.45
CA GLN A 70 -0.55 -3.06 -5.58
C GLN A 70 -0.92 -2.81 -7.05
N SER A 71 0.06 -2.83 -7.96
CA SER A 71 -0.19 -2.64 -9.41
C SER A 71 -0.95 -3.82 -10.00
N LEU A 72 -0.61 -5.05 -9.62
CA LEU A 72 -1.33 -6.24 -10.04
C LEU A 72 -2.78 -6.24 -9.56
N ILE A 73 -3.02 -5.92 -8.29
CA ILE A 73 -4.37 -5.90 -7.71
C ILE A 73 -5.25 -4.87 -8.42
N ASN A 74 -4.74 -3.64 -8.60
CA ASN A 74 -5.47 -2.60 -9.32
C ASN A 74 -5.62 -2.93 -10.81
N GLY A 75 -4.60 -3.51 -11.44
CA GLY A 75 -4.65 -3.93 -12.85
C GLY A 75 -5.74 -4.97 -13.09
N VAL A 76 -5.81 -6.00 -12.25
CA VAL A 76 -6.88 -7.01 -12.31
C VAL A 76 -8.24 -6.37 -12.07
N ALA A 77 -8.38 -5.50 -11.06
CA ALA A 77 -9.63 -4.80 -10.79
C ALA A 77 -10.12 -3.99 -12.00
N VAL A 78 -9.23 -3.22 -12.64
CA VAL A 78 -9.54 -2.45 -13.85
C VAL A 78 -9.98 -3.36 -14.99
N ILE A 79 -9.26 -4.47 -15.24
CA ILE A 79 -9.63 -5.44 -16.28
C ILE A 79 -11.02 -6.03 -16.00
N THR A 80 -11.30 -6.41 -14.75
CA THR A 80 -12.62 -6.93 -14.36
C THR A 80 -13.72 -5.90 -14.60
N PHE A 81 -13.50 -4.62 -14.27
CA PHE A 81 -14.48 -3.56 -14.54
C PHE A 81 -14.72 -3.31 -16.03
N ILE A 82 -13.66 -3.40 -16.85
CA ILE A 82 -13.77 -3.29 -18.31
C ILE A 82 -14.63 -4.42 -18.87
N ILE A 83 -14.36 -5.67 -18.47
CA ILE A 83 -15.13 -6.85 -18.91
C ILE A 83 -16.59 -6.73 -18.46
N ALA A 84 -16.84 -6.23 -17.25
CA ALA A 84 -18.17 -6.00 -16.73
C ALA A 84 -18.93 -4.83 -17.41
N SER A 85 -18.30 -4.12 -18.36
CA SER A 85 -18.88 -2.93 -19.01
C SER A 85 -19.33 -1.84 -18.02
N ALA A 86 -18.69 -1.78 -16.85
CA ALA A 86 -19.00 -0.84 -15.78
C ALA A 86 -18.18 0.48 -15.89
N VAL A 87 -17.38 0.62 -16.93
CA VAL A 87 -16.46 1.76 -17.11
C VAL A 87 -17.08 2.80 -18.04
N VAL A 88 -17.36 3.98 -17.49
CA VAL A 88 -17.67 5.16 -18.30
C VAL A 88 -16.36 5.79 -18.76
N TRP A 89 -16.05 5.68 -20.04
CA TRP A 89 -14.74 6.03 -20.60
C TRP A 89 -14.37 7.51 -20.42
N LEU A 90 -15.32 8.43 -20.53
CA LEU A 90 -15.02 9.86 -20.43
C LEU A 90 -14.58 10.27 -19.01
N PRO A 91 -15.35 9.96 -17.93
CA PRO A 91 -14.86 10.10 -16.56
C PRO A 91 -13.58 9.30 -16.29
N ALA A 92 -13.45 8.08 -16.82
CA ALA A 92 -12.27 7.26 -16.61
C ALA A 92 -10.99 7.93 -17.14
N MET A 93 -11.04 8.55 -18.33
CA MET A 93 -9.90 9.28 -18.89
C MET A 93 -9.51 10.49 -18.03
N VAL A 94 -10.50 11.26 -17.54
CA VAL A 94 -10.25 12.37 -16.62
C VAL A 94 -9.62 11.89 -15.32
N MET A 95 -10.11 10.77 -14.78
CA MET A 95 -9.55 10.13 -13.59
C MET A 95 -8.12 9.65 -13.81
N ILE A 96 -7.81 9.05 -14.97
CA ILE A 96 -6.46 8.60 -15.31
C ILE A 96 -5.49 9.78 -15.36
N VAL A 97 -5.84 10.84 -16.09
CA VAL A 97 -4.99 12.04 -16.20
C VAL A 97 -4.81 12.68 -14.82
N GLY A 98 -5.90 12.84 -14.06
CA GLY A 98 -5.85 13.38 -12.70
C GLY A 98 -5.00 12.53 -11.75
N ALA A 99 -5.10 11.20 -11.83
CA ALA A 99 -4.32 10.28 -11.01
C ALA A 99 -2.83 10.29 -11.37
N ILE A 100 -2.48 10.40 -12.66
CA ILE A 100 -1.09 10.54 -13.11
C ILE A 100 -0.52 11.87 -12.60
N VAL A 101 -1.19 12.98 -12.88
CA VAL A 101 -0.72 14.32 -12.48
C VAL A 101 -0.63 14.43 -10.96
N GLY A 102 -1.65 13.99 -10.23
CA GLY A 102 -1.68 13.99 -8.78
C GLY A 102 -0.67 13.03 -8.16
N GLY A 103 -0.47 11.86 -8.75
CA GLY A 103 0.49 10.85 -8.28
C GLY A 103 1.93 11.33 -8.41
N PHE A 104 2.33 11.79 -9.59
CA PHE A 104 3.68 12.31 -9.83
C PHE A 104 3.91 13.65 -9.14
N GLY A 105 2.98 14.59 -9.27
CA GLY A 105 3.08 15.91 -8.65
C GLY A 105 3.08 15.82 -7.14
N GLY A 106 2.18 15.04 -6.56
CA GLY A 106 2.11 14.79 -5.13
C GLY A 106 3.38 14.13 -4.59
N ALA A 107 3.91 13.10 -5.28
CA ALA A 107 5.16 12.47 -4.87
C ALA A 107 6.36 13.43 -4.96
N TYR A 108 6.42 14.26 -6.00
CA TYR A 108 7.46 15.27 -6.17
C TYR A 108 7.44 16.31 -5.05
N VAL A 109 6.27 16.86 -4.74
CA VAL A 109 6.11 17.85 -3.66
C VAL A 109 6.35 17.21 -2.30
N ALA A 110 5.83 16.01 -2.05
CA ALA A 110 6.02 15.29 -0.79
C ALA A 110 7.49 14.99 -0.49
N ARG A 111 8.33 14.77 -1.51
CA ARG A 111 9.78 14.58 -1.31
C ARG A 111 10.52 15.87 -0.92
N ARG A 112 9.92 17.05 -1.13
CA ARG A 112 10.53 18.36 -0.85
C ARG A 112 10.09 18.99 0.47
N LEU A 113 8.99 18.53 1.05
CA LEU A 113 8.43 19.06 2.29
C LEU A 113 8.94 18.27 3.51
N ASP A 114 9.00 18.94 4.67
CA ASP A 114 9.26 18.26 5.95
C ASP A 114 8.12 17.25 6.23
N ALA A 115 8.50 16.05 6.71
CA ALA A 115 7.59 15.01 7.14
C ALA A 115 6.53 15.51 8.14
N ARG A 116 6.84 16.51 8.97
CA ARG A 116 5.88 17.14 9.88
C ARG A 116 4.72 17.82 9.16
N LEU A 117 5.00 18.53 8.07
CA LEU A 117 3.97 19.22 7.28
C LEU A 117 3.06 18.21 6.58
N ILE A 118 3.65 17.17 5.99
CA ILE A 118 2.91 16.09 5.33
C ILE A 118 1.99 15.40 6.34
N ARG A 119 2.53 15.07 7.52
CA ARG A 119 1.75 14.45 8.60
C ARG A 119 0.62 15.36 9.07
N GLY A 120 0.88 16.65 9.28
CA GLY A 120 -0.12 17.63 9.67
C GLY A 120 -1.25 17.75 8.64
N PHE A 121 -0.90 17.80 7.35
CA PHE A 121 -1.87 17.82 6.26
C PHE A 121 -2.75 16.57 6.23
N VAL A 122 -2.17 15.37 6.32
CA VAL A 122 -2.93 14.11 6.33
C VAL A 122 -3.89 14.06 7.53
N ILE A 123 -3.44 14.47 8.72
CA ILE A 123 -4.28 14.54 9.92
C ILE A 123 -5.43 15.54 9.71
N LEU A 124 -5.13 16.73 9.20
CA LEU A 124 -6.12 17.76 8.94
C LEU A 124 -7.22 17.23 8.01
N VAL A 125 -6.85 16.65 6.86
CA VAL A 125 -7.80 16.10 5.89
C VAL A 125 -8.65 14.98 6.50
N GLY A 126 -8.03 14.07 7.25
CA GLY A 126 -8.74 13.00 7.95
C GLY A 126 -9.79 13.54 8.93
N VAL A 127 -9.39 14.45 9.81
CA VAL A 127 -10.29 15.09 10.80
C VAL A 127 -11.41 15.87 10.09
N SER A 128 -11.07 16.59 9.02
CA SER A 128 -12.04 17.37 8.23
C SER A 128 -13.12 16.48 7.65
N MET A 129 -12.72 15.36 7.02
CA MET A 129 -13.64 14.37 6.46
C MET A 129 -14.49 13.72 7.55
N THR A 130 -13.88 13.35 8.69
CA THR A 130 -14.61 12.80 9.84
C THR A 130 -15.69 13.78 10.33
N ILE A 131 -15.35 15.05 10.54
CA ILE A 131 -16.31 16.08 10.99
C ILE A 131 -17.41 16.27 9.94
N TYR A 132 -17.05 16.39 8.66
CA TYR A 132 -18.00 16.60 7.58
C TYR A 132 -19.03 15.46 7.49
N PHE A 133 -18.55 14.21 7.45
CA PHE A 133 -19.44 13.04 7.38
C PHE A 133 -20.26 12.88 8.67
N PHE A 134 -19.69 13.22 9.83
CA PHE A 134 -20.42 13.17 11.10
C PHE A 134 -21.57 14.20 11.14
N LEU A 135 -21.32 15.43 10.69
CA LEU A 135 -22.36 16.47 10.61
C LEU A 135 -23.44 16.13 9.58
N ARG A 136 -23.06 15.56 8.43
CA ARG A 136 -24.00 15.07 7.42
C ARG A 136 -24.82 13.88 7.94
N SER A 137 -24.20 12.97 8.68
CA SER A 137 -24.88 11.82 9.29
C SER A 137 -25.95 12.26 10.31
N ILE A 138 -25.67 13.36 11.04
CA ILE A 138 -26.59 13.94 12.04
C ILE A 138 -27.68 14.81 11.37
N GLY A 139 -27.67 14.98 10.05
CA GLY A 139 -28.69 15.73 9.31
C GLY A 139 -28.60 17.25 9.47
N LYS A 140 -27.43 17.77 9.87
CA LYS A 140 -27.18 19.23 9.91
C LYS A 140 -26.73 19.79 8.54
N LEU A 141 -26.65 18.95 7.51
CA LEU A 141 -26.31 19.22 6.10
C LEU A 141 -27.04 18.19 5.24
#